data_AF-A0A3P6PY11-F1
#
_entry.id   AF-A0A3P6PY11-F1
#
_cell.length_a   1.000
_cell.length_b   1.000
_cell.length_c   1.000
_cell.angle_alpha   90.00
_cell.angle_beta   90.00
_cell.angle_gamma   90.00
#
_symmetry.space_group_name_H-M   'P 1'
#
loop_
_entity.id
_entity.type
_entity.pdbx_description
1 polymer ?
#
loop_
_entity_poly.entity_id
_entity_poly.type
_entity_poly.pdbx_seq_one_letter_code
_entity_poly.pdbx_strand_id
1 'polypeptide(L)'
;MIIAVRQYTGTRVDVIAYSMGSPIARKAILGGNCVDSRDILGPPLTELIDTFLSVAGANYGSSLCFVAIPIGTCNKRTGLFCKSTFLKDINAQSKYEGAFVFSIFSTADDKVCDKLLDR
;
A
#
# COMPACT_ATOMS: atom_id res chain seq x y z
N MET A 1 -7.10 -13.11 1.23
CA MET A 1 -7.73 -12.82 2.53
C MET A 1 -8.99 -11.96 2.37
N ILE A 2 -8.92 -10.75 1.79
CA ILE A 2 -10.07 -9.84 1.60
C ILE A 2 -11.30 -10.53 1.00
N ILE A 3 -11.13 -11.22 -0.14
CA ILE A 3 -12.21 -11.93 -0.83
C ILE A 3 -12.84 -13.00 0.07
N ALA A 4 -12.03 -13.78 0.79
CA ALA A 4 -12.51 -14.84 1.66
C ALA A 4 -13.32 -14.29 2.84
N VAL A 5 -12.88 -13.19 3.47
CA VAL A 5 -13.62 -12.55 4.56
C VAL A 5 -14.94 -11.98 4.05
N ARG A 6 -14.95 -11.25 2.92
CA ARG A 6 -16.18 -10.73 2.30
C ARG A 6 -17.16 -11.85 1.95
N GLN A 7 -16.68 -12.98 1.45
CA GLN A 7 -17.51 -14.14 1.12
C GLN A 7 -18.09 -14.79 2.37
N TYR A 8 -17.31 -14.88 3.45
CA TYR A 8 -17.75 -15.45 4.71
C TYR A 8 -18.80 -14.58 5.42
N THR A 9 -18.59 -13.26 5.47
CA THR A 9 -19.50 -12.34 6.18
C THR A 9 -20.67 -11.89 5.33
N GLY A 10 -20.56 -11.94 4.00
CA GLY A 10 -21.55 -11.40 3.07
C GLY A 10 -21.60 -9.86 3.04
N THR A 11 -20.68 -9.17 3.74
CA THR A 11 -20.62 -7.72 3.86
C THR A 11 -19.33 -7.17 3.26
N ARG A 12 -19.30 -5.86 2.96
CA ARG A 12 -18.04 -5.17 2.74
C ARG A 12 -17.15 -5.31 3.98
N VAL A 13 -15.84 -5.22 3.77
CA VAL A 13 -14.83 -5.39 4.83
C VAL A 13 -14.11 -4.09 5.13
N ASP A 14 -13.70 -3.92 6.36
CA ASP A 14 -12.80 -2.85 6.77
C ASP A 14 -11.36 -3.36 6.82
N VAL A 15 -10.44 -2.59 6.25
CA VAL A 15 -9.01 -2.93 6.16
C VAL A 15 -8.20 -1.92 6.94
N ILE A 16 -7.59 -2.36 8.04
CA ILE A 16 -6.62 -1.58 8.81
C ILE A 16 -5.23 -2.09 8.45
N ALA A 17 -4.41 -1.22 7.86
CA ALA A 17 -3.11 -1.58 7.35
C ALA A 17 -2.01 -0.72 7.99
N TYR A 18 -1.07 -1.37 8.68
CA TYR A 18 0.01 -0.72 9.41
C TYR A 18 1.35 -0.81 8.68
N SER A 19 2.13 0.27 8.68
CA SER A 19 3.51 0.27 8.17
C SER A 19 3.60 -0.23 6.71
N MET A 20 4.46 -1.21 6.44
CA MET A 20 4.59 -1.91 5.15
C MET A 20 3.27 -2.56 4.69
N GLY A 21 2.38 -2.93 5.61
CA GLY A 21 1.09 -3.52 5.29
C GLY A 21 0.21 -2.59 4.46
N SER A 22 0.34 -1.26 4.64
CA SER A 22 -0.46 -0.29 3.88
C SER A 22 -0.23 -0.36 2.37
N PRO A 23 1.00 -0.14 1.84
CA PRO A 23 1.20 -0.23 0.39
C PRO A 23 0.96 -1.64 -0.18
N ILE A 24 1.17 -2.71 0.60
CA ILE A 24 0.84 -4.08 0.18
C ILE A 24 -0.67 -4.25 0.03
N ALA A 25 -1.45 -3.85 1.03
CA ALA A 25 -2.90 -3.91 0.99
C ALA A 25 -3.46 -3.06 -0.16
N ARG A 26 -2.90 -1.86 -0.37
CA ARG A 26 -3.22 -0.99 -1.51
C ARG A 26 -3.00 -1.71 -2.84
N LYS A 27 -1.86 -2.38 -3.06
CA LYS A 27 -1.66 -3.16 -4.30
C LYS A 27 -2.64 -4.31 -4.45
N ALA A 28 -2.95 -5.03 -3.37
CA ALA A 28 -3.93 -6.10 -3.40
C ALA A 28 -5.34 -5.59 -3.74
N ILE A 29 -5.71 -4.39 -3.26
CA ILE A 29 -7.00 -3.75 -3.57
C ILE A 29 -7.01 -3.21 -5.00
N LEU A 30 -5.90 -2.61 -5.46
CA LEU A 30 -5.76 -2.09 -6.82
C LEU A 30 -5.88 -3.21 -7.86
N GLY A 31 -5.34 -4.39 -7.54
CA GLY A 31 -5.27 -5.51 -8.47
C GLY A 31 -4.35 -5.21 -9.66
N GLY A 32 -4.75 -5.71 -10.84
CA GLY A 32 -4.04 -5.52 -12.09
C GLY A 32 -2.72 -6.28 -12.18
N ASN A 33 -1.79 -5.77 -12.99
CA ASN A 33 -0.52 -6.43 -13.26
C ASN A 33 0.49 -6.15 -12.14
N CYS A 34 1.33 -7.12 -11.82
CA CYS A 34 2.53 -6.90 -11.01
C CYS A 34 3.53 -6.03 -11.78
N VAL A 35 4.29 -5.19 -11.06
CA VAL A 35 5.28 -4.28 -11.68
C VAL A 35 6.53 -5.00 -12.17
N ASP A 36 6.73 -6.23 -11.71
CA ASP A 36 7.96 -6.99 -11.90
C ASP A 36 7.84 -8.30 -12.68
N SER A 37 6.67 -8.92 -12.63
CA SER A 37 6.34 -10.16 -13.32
C SER A 37 5.22 -9.93 -14.35
N ARG A 38 4.83 -11.01 -15.05
CA ARG A 38 3.64 -11.02 -15.92
C ARG A 38 2.39 -11.48 -15.16
N ASP A 39 2.47 -11.61 -13.84
CA ASP A 39 1.36 -12.08 -13.03
C ASP A 39 0.27 -11.00 -12.92
N ILE A 40 -0.98 -11.47 -12.85
CA ILE A 40 -2.18 -10.64 -12.79
C ILE A 40 -2.90 -10.96 -11.48
N LEU A 41 -3.02 -9.96 -10.60
CA LEU A 41 -3.68 -10.09 -9.29
C LEU A 41 -5.21 -10.18 -9.38
N GLY A 42 -5.76 -9.92 -10.56
CA GLY A 42 -7.20 -9.89 -10.84
C GLY A 42 -7.76 -8.47 -10.90
N PRO A 43 -9.09 -8.32 -10.97
CA PRO A 43 -9.74 -7.02 -11.00
C PRO A 43 -9.59 -6.28 -9.65
N PRO A 44 -9.78 -4.94 -9.63
CA PRO A 44 -9.78 -4.17 -8.40
C PRO A 44 -10.82 -4.68 -7.39
N LEU A 45 -10.47 -4.63 -6.10
CA LEU A 45 -11.32 -5.07 -5.00
C LEU A 45 -12.03 -3.90 -4.30
N THR A 46 -11.96 -2.68 -4.83
CA THR A 46 -12.52 -1.45 -4.24
C THR A 46 -13.95 -1.62 -3.74
N GLU A 47 -14.82 -2.25 -4.54
CA GLU A 47 -16.24 -2.46 -4.21
C GLU A 47 -16.48 -3.40 -3.03
N LEU A 48 -15.47 -4.18 -2.63
CA LEU A 48 -15.51 -5.08 -1.49
C LEU A 48 -15.11 -4.40 -0.18
N ILE A 49 -14.52 -3.20 -0.25
CA ILE A 49 -13.97 -2.49 0.91
C ILE A 49 -14.90 -1.34 1.30
N ASP A 50 -15.34 -1.31 2.56
CA ASP A 50 -16.07 -0.17 3.09
C ASP A 50 -15.08 0.89 3.57
N THR A 51 -14.30 0.60 4.60
CA THR A 51 -13.27 1.51 5.11
C THR A 51 -11.86 0.96 4.93
N PHE A 52 -10.95 1.79 4.42
CA PHE A 52 -9.51 1.57 4.47
C PHE A 52 -8.86 2.58 5.42
N LEU A 53 -8.12 2.07 6.41
CA LEU A 53 -7.36 2.88 7.36
C LEU A 53 -5.87 2.50 7.27
N SER A 54 -5.06 3.45 6.79
CA SER A 54 -3.60 3.36 6.84
C SER A 54 -3.09 3.92 8.17
N VAL A 55 -2.27 3.17 8.90
CA VAL A 55 -1.61 3.63 10.13
C VAL A 55 -0.10 3.58 9.94
N ALA A 56 0.58 4.73 10.06
CA ALA A 56 2.03 4.86 9.80
C ALA A 56 2.44 4.20 8.46
N GLY A 57 1.60 4.31 7.44
CA GLY A 57 1.75 3.55 6.20
C GLY A 57 2.92 4.04 5.36
N ALA A 58 3.79 3.12 4.92
CA ALA A 58 4.93 3.40 4.02
C ALA A 58 4.48 3.63 2.55
N ASN A 59 3.39 4.38 2.35
CA ASN A 59 2.72 4.56 1.06
C ASN A 59 3.56 5.34 0.04
N TYR A 60 4.60 6.02 0.50
CA TYR A 60 5.59 6.75 -0.32
C TYR A 60 7.02 6.20 -0.14
N GLY A 61 7.16 5.08 0.57
CA GLY A 61 8.42 4.38 0.81
C GLY A 61 8.85 4.42 2.28
N SER A 62 10.05 3.90 2.53
CA SER A 62 10.69 3.87 3.85
C SER A 62 12.06 4.55 3.84
N SER A 63 12.30 5.44 4.81
CA SER A 63 13.60 6.07 5.06
C SER A 63 14.67 5.04 5.45
N LEU A 64 14.25 3.89 5.99
CA LEU A 64 15.14 2.76 6.30
C LEU A 64 15.89 2.26 5.07
N CYS A 65 15.36 2.48 3.86
CA CYS A 65 16.02 2.10 2.62
C CYS A 65 17.24 2.97 2.25
N PHE A 66 17.49 4.06 2.97
CA PHE A 66 18.73 4.84 2.84
C PHE A 66 19.83 4.38 3.80
N VAL A 67 19.47 3.65 4.87
CA VAL A 67 20.42 3.21 5.89
C VAL A 67 20.93 1.81 5.56
N ALA A 68 21.81 1.73 4.55
CA ALA A 68 22.80 0.68 4.19
C ALA A 68 22.56 -0.83 4.50
N ILE A 69 21.38 -1.28 4.92
CA ILE A 69 21.02 -2.69 5.06
C ILE A 69 20.18 -3.03 3.82
N PRO A 70 20.76 -3.68 2.79
CA PRO A 70 20.01 -4.09 1.62
C PRO A 70 19.12 -5.27 1.97
N ILE A 71 17.98 -4.98 2.57
CA ILE A 71 16.90 -5.94 2.75
C ILE A 71 16.12 -5.97 1.43
N GLY A 72 15.67 -7.14 0.97
CA GLY A 72 14.88 -7.26 -0.28
C GLY A 72 13.67 -6.32 -0.34
N THR A 73 13.16 -5.87 0.81
CA THR A 73 12.13 -4.83 0.97
C THR A 73 12.53 -3.46 0.43
N CYS A 74 13.79 -3.15 0.18
CA CYS A 74 14.26 -1.87 -0.39
C CYS A 74 14.54 -1.94 -1.90
N ASN A 75 13.99 -2.94 -2.58
CA ASN A 75 14.11 -3.06 -4.03
C ASN A 75 13.48 -1.84 -4.74
N LYS A 76 14.19 -1.26 -5.72
CA LYS A 76 13.72 -0.08 -6.48
C LYS A 76 12.56 -0.39 -7.44
N ARG A 77 12.31 -1.65 -7.74
CA ARG A 77 11.20 -2.12 -8.59
C ARG A 77 10.01 -2.55 -7.75
N THR A 78 10.20 -3.45 -6.80
CA THR A 78 9.12 -4.11 -6.03
C THR A 78 9.01 -3.70 -4.58
N GLY A 79 9.98 -2.93 -4.06
CA GLY A 79 10.11 -2.63 -2.65
C GLY A 79 9.68 -1.21 -2.29
N LEU A 80 10.09 -0.80 -1.09
CA LEU A 80 9.77 0.46 -0.42
C LEU A 80 10.86 1.52 -0.56
N PHE A 81 11.81 1.36 -1.48
CA PHE A 81 12.71 2.46 -1.81
C PHE A 81 11.88 3.65 -2.28
N CYS A 82 12.11 4.87 -1.75
CA CYS A 82 11.27 6.01 -2.13
C CYS A 82 11.29 6.16 -3.67
N LYS A 83 10.10 6.31 -4.28
CA LYS A 83 9.90 6.35 -5.75
C LYS A 83 10.13 5.03 -6.50
N SER A 84 10.07 3.87 -5.83
CA SER A 84 10.08 2.58 -6.50
C SER A 84 8.96 2.44 -7.53
N THR A 85 9.12 1.54 -8.50
CA THR A 85 8.07 1.28 -9.51
C THR A 85 6.77 0.83 -8.87
N PHE A 86 6.84 -0.04 -7.86
CA PHE A 86 5.71 -0.47 -7.04
C PHE A 86 4.98 0.70 -6.39
N LEU A 87 5.70 1.62 -5.76
CA LEU A 87 5.10 2.79 -5.12
C LEU A 87 4.51 3.76 -6.14
N LYS A 88 5.12 3.92 -7.31
CA LYS A 88 4.55 4.73 -8.40
C LYS A 88 3.23 4.14 -8.91
N ASP A 89 3.17 2.82 -9.06
CA ASP A 89 1.98 2.10 -9.51
C ASP A 89 0.80 2.31 -8.54
N ILE A 90 0.98 2.02 -7.25
CA ILE A 90 -0.10 2.17 -6.26
C ILE A 90 -0.51 3.63 -6.01
N ASN A 91 0.33 4.60 -6.40
CA ASN A 91 0.07 6.05 -6.25
C ASN A 91 -0.38 6.72 -7.55
N ALA A 92 -0.45 6.00 -8.68
CA ALA A 92 -0.95 6.53 -9.95
C ALA A 92 -2.46 6.87 -9.90
N GLN A 93 -3.16 6.27 -8.94
CA GLN A 93 -4.57 6.45 -8.67
C GLN A 93 -4.75 6.84 -7.20
N SER A 94 -5.82 7.56 -6.89
CA SER A 94 -6.11 8.00 -5.52
C SER A 94 -7.50 7.59 -5.10
N LYS A 95 -7.66 7.23 -3.81
CA LYS A 95 -8.95 6.89 -3.18
C LYS A 95 -9.63 5.66 -3.78
N TYR A 96 -8.86 4.72 -4.33
CA TYR A 96 -9.40 3.45 -4.82
C TYR A 96 -9.46 2.38 -3.72
N GLU A 97 -8.96 2.67 -2.52
CA GLU A 97 -8.79 1.69 -1.45
C GLU A 97 -10.12 1.21 -0.84
N GLY A 98 -11.18 2.01 -0.93
CA GLY A 98 -12.52 1.70 -0.40
C GLY A 98 -13.45 2.91 -0.46
N ALA A 99 -14.67 2.77 0.06
CA ALA A 99 -15.64 3.86 0.12
C ALA A 99 -15.17 5.02 1.05
N PHE A 100 -14.52 4.66 2.16
CA PHE A 100 -13.92 5.60 3.10
C PHE A 100 -12.42 5.33 3.23
N VAL A 101 -11.60 6.36 3.14
CA VAL A 101 -10.13 6.24 3.16
C VAL A 101 -9.54 7.20 4.18
N PHE A 102 -8.87 6.65 5.19
CA PHE A 102 -8.25 7.39 6.28
C PHE A 102 -6.75 7.09 6.39
N SER A 103 -6.01 8.05 6.92
CA SER A 103 -4.59 7.88 7.24
C SER A 103 -4.29 8.50 8.60
N ILE A 104 -3.69 7.71 9.49
CA ILE A 104 -3.13 8.16 10.75
C ILE A 104 -1.60 8.08 10.62
N PHE A 105 -0.93 9.22 10.77
CA PHE A 105 0.52 9.32 10.66
C PHE A 105 1.05 10.39 11.63
N SER A 106 2.35 10.33 11.89
CA SER A 106 3.06 11.30 12.74
C SER A 106 4.15 11.97 11.92
N THR A 107 4.33 13.28 12.10
CA THR A 107 5.48 14.02 11.55
C THR A 107 6.79 13.66 12.25
N ALA A 108 6.72 12.94 13.38
CA ALA A 108 7.88 12.39 14.08
C ALA A 108 8.19 10.93 13.67
N ASP A 109 7.50 10.37 12.67
CA ASP A 109 7.82 9.04 12.15
C ASP A 109 9.15 9.08 11.38
N ASP A 110 10.16 8.40 11.91
CA ASP A 110 11.51 8.37 11.36
C ASP A 110 11.73 7.20 10.37
N LYS A 111 10.69 6.41 10.06
CA LYS A 111 10.78 5.17 9.28
C LYS A 111 10.15 5.25 7.90
N VAL A 112 9.18 6.12 7.68
CA VAL A 112 8.50 6.28 6.38
C VAL A 112 9.06 7.45 5.58
N CYS A 113 9.08 7.37 4.25
CA CYS A 113 9.38 8.54 3.43
C CYS A 113 8.19 9.50 3.55
N ASP A 114 8.43 10.71 4.02
CA ASP A 114 7.36 11.69 4.18
C ASP A 114 6.93 12.25 2.82
N LYS A 115 5.62 12.44 2.62
CA LYS A 115 5.08 13.08 1.41
C LYS A 115 5.56 14.54 1.30
N LEU A 116 5.95 15.13 2.42
CA LEU A 116 6.45 16.51 2.52
C LEU A 116 7.92 16.67 2.08
N LEU A 117 8.71 15.59 2.05
CA LEU A 117 10.10 15.59 1.55
C LEU A 117 10.18 15.46 0.03
N ASP A 118 9.04 15.32 -0.66
CA ASP A 118 8.93 15.20 -2.12
C ASP A 118 8.37 16.48 -2.77
N ARG A 119 8.49 17.63 -2.09
CA ARG A 119 8.30 18.98 -2.67
C ARG A 119 9.63 19.71 -2.83
#